data_AF-G3AL74-F1
#
_entry.id   AF-G3AL74-F1
#
_cell.length_a   1.000
_cell.length_b   1.000
_cell.length_c   1.000
_cell.angle_alpha   90.00
_cell.angle_beta   90.00
_cell.angle_gamma   90.00
#
_symmetry.space_group_name_H-M   'P 1'
#
loop_
_entity.id
_entity.type
_entity.pdbx_description
1 polymer ?
#
loop_
_entity_poly.entity_id
_entity_poly.type
_entity_poly.pdbx_seq_one_letter_code
_entity_poly.pdbx_strand_id
1 'polypeptide(L)'
;MGSAVYTPGIEQIMEEFGIGSVVATLPLTLFVLGYAIGPLVFSPLSENAAFGRNSIYIYTLALFVILQIPTALVDNIAGLCILRFLAGVFASPCLATGGATVADVLTPPYVPVGLASWALGAVCGPSFGPFFGSILVVKGGWRWTFGFMAIVSGFALIVLSFTFPETYGKTLLYRKAMRLRGITGNQRITSEGEVENRSKTTSQIAVETLWRPIEVFIKEPVVLMINMYIALVYSIFYLFFEVYPIFFQEIRGFTLIELGTTYFATIIGIVIAAVIYIPIVYQVFTKRILNGKGVQPEVFMPIAIVGGVLMPVGLFIFGWSATTHTHWIGPLIGGAIFAAGGFLIFQTMFSFIAGSFMYVGSIFAGNNLFRSITAGCFPLFGRPLYNNLATKEFPVAWGTSILAFLALAMIAIPVLFYLNGPRLRARSKFALQY
;
A
#
# COMPACT_ATOMS: atom_id res chain seq x y z
N MET A 1 -0.22 -9.45 -1.10
CA MET A 1 0.00 -10.82 -1.64
C MET A 1 -0.53 -10.94 -3.05
N GLY A 2 -1.83 -10.72 -3.29
CA GLY A 2 -2.46 -10.97 -4.59
C GLY A 2 -1.84 -10.24 -5.80
N SER A 3 -1.17 -9.09 -5.61
CA SER A 3 -0.42 -8.43 -6.67
C SER A 3 0.76 -9.26 -7.15
N ALA A 4 1.64 -9.68 -6.24
CA ALA A 4 2.96 -10.23 -6.56
C ALA A 4 3.07 -11.76 -6.46
N VAL A 5 2.00 -12.47 -6.05
CA VAL A 5 2.06 -13.93 -5.85
C VAL A 5 2.45 -14.72 -7.10
N TYR A 6 2.11 -14.22 -8.29
CA TYR A 6 2.38 -14.93 -9.53
C TYR A 6 3.77 -14.61 -10.11
N THR A 7 4.49 -13.59 -9.60
CA THR A 7 5.73 -13.10 -10.21
C THR A 7 6.83 -14.16 -10.31
N PRO A 8 6.97 -15.13 -9.39
CA PRO A 8 7.92 -16.23 -9.58
C PRO A 8 7.58 -17.13 -10.78
N GLY A 9 6.35 -17.09 -11.29
CA GLY A 9 5.90 -17.82 -12.47
C GLY A 9 6.03 -17.06 -13.80
N ILE A 10 6.68 -15.89 -13.82
CA ILE A 10 6.83 -15.08 -15.04
C ILE A 10 7.52 -15.86 -16.16
N GLU A 11 8.56 -16.64 -15.87
CA GLU A 11 9.26 -17.46 -16.88
C GLU A 11 8.33 -18.50 -17.50
N GLN A 12 7.54 -19.21 -16.69
CA GLN A 12 6.56 -20.19 -17.20
C GLN A 12 5.49 -19.52 -18.09
N ILE A 13 5.04 -18.31 -17.73
CA ILE A 13 4.08 -17.55 -18.54
C ILE A 13 4.70 -17.11 -19.88
N MET A 14 5.99 -16.73 -19.87
CA MET A 14 6.72 -16.37 -21.09
C MET A 14 6.82 -17.57 -22.04
N GLU A 15 7.19 -18.74 -21.51
CA GLU A 15 7.30 -19.98 -22.28
C GLU A 15 5.94 -20.43 -22.83
N GLU A 16 4.91 -20.41 -22.00
CA GLU A 16 3.58 -20.91 -22.37
C GLU A 16 2.90 -20.04 -23.43
N PHE A 17 2.98 -18.72 -23.31
CA PHE A 17 2.32 -17.81 -24.26
C PHE A 17 3.25 -17.29 -25.36
N GLY A 18 4.54 -17.67 -25.36
CA GLY A 18 5.53 -17.23 -26.35
C GLY A 18 5.74 -15.71 -26.35
N ILE A 19 5.77 -15.10 -25.17
CA ILE A 19 5.83 -13.64 -24.99
C ILE A 19 7.11 -13.17 -24.29
N GLY A 20 7.48 -11.90 -24.49
CA GLY A 20 8.60 -11.29 -23.78
C GLY A 20 8.31 -10.97 -22.31
N SER A 21 9.37 -10.75 -21.52
CA SER A 21 9.31 -10.47 -20.08
C SER A 21 8.47 -9.25 -19.71
N VAL A 22 8.52 -8.18 -20.52
CA VAL A 22 7.70 -6.98 -20.32
C VAL A 22 6.21 -7.31 -20.35
N VAL A 23 5.78 -8.15 -21.30
CA VAL A 23 4.38 -8.54 -21.45
C VAL A 23 3.96 -9.51 -20.33
N ALA A 24 4.84 -10.42 -19.91
CA ALA A 24 4.58 -11.32 -18.78
C ALA A 24 4.51 -10.59 -17.41
N THR A 25 5.11 -9.39 -17.31
CA THR A 25 5.05 -8.51 -16.13
C THR A 25 3.83 -7.59 -16.14
N LEU A 26 3.17 -7.40 -17.29
CA LEU A 26 1.99 -6.54 -17.42
C LEU A 26 0.82 -6.91 -16.48
N PRO A 27 0.52 -8.20 -16.19
CA PRO A 27 -0.52 -8.56 -15.23
C PRO A 27 -0.26 -8.09 -13.80
N LEU A 28 1.00 -7.92 -13.36
CA LEU A 28 1.36 -7.30 -12.08
C LEU A 28 0.98 -5.82 -12.14
N THR A 29 1.41 -5.14 -13.19
CA THR A 29 1.15 -3.71 -13.42
C THR A 29 -0.35 -3.42 -13.41
N LEU A 30 -1.13 -4.18 -14.20
CA LEU A 30 -2.57 -3.99 -14.31
C LEU A 30 -3.31 -4.27 -13.01
N PHE A 31 -2.86 -5.23 -12.21
CA PHE A 31 -3.39 -5.43 -10.87
C PHE A 31 -3.16 -4.20 -9.98
N VAL A 32 -1.97 -3.62 -10.01
CA VAL A 32 -1.65 -2.42 -9.22
C VAL A 32 -2.40 -1.19 -9.75
N LEU A 33 -2.65 -1.11 -11.06
CA LEU A 33 -3.49 -0.06 -11.66
C LEU A 33 -4.96 -0.20 -11.26
N GLY A 34 -5.51 -1.42 -11.28
CA GLY A 34 -6.84 -1.69 -10.74
C GLY A 34 -6.93 -1.30 -9.25
N TYR A 35 -5.86 -1.61 -8.51
CA TYR A 35 -5.69 -1.23 -7.11
C TYR A 35 -5.65 0.29 -6.88
N ALA A 36 -5.19 1.07 -7.87
CA ALA A 36 -5.18 2.52 -7.84
C ALA A 36 -6.60 3.11 -8.01
N ILE A 37 -7.40 2.50 -8.89
CA ILE A 37 -8.72 3.01 -9.32
C ILE A 37 -9.83 2.58 -8.36
N GLY A 38 -9.82 1.34 -7.88
CA GLY A 38 -10.92 0.81 -7.06
C GLY A 38 -11.30 1.65 -5.83
N PRO A 39 -10.35 2.22 -5.07
CA PRO A 39 -10.69 3.05 -3.91
C PRO A 39 -11.42 4.34 -4.26
N LEU A 40 -11.24 4.85 -5.49
CA LEU A 40 -12.00 5.98 -6.01
C LEU A 40 -13.48 5.65 -6.24
N VAL A 41 -13.92 4.43 -6.04
CA VAL A 41 -15.35 4.09 -6.09
C VAL A 41 -15.79 3.57 -4.73
N PHE A 42 -15.01 2.65 -4.17
CA PHE A 42 -15.42 1.92 -2.97
C PHE A 42 -15.17 2.68 -1.66
N SER A 43 -14.18 3.58 -1.58
CA SER A 43 -13.92 4.33 -0.35
C SER A 43 -15.08 5.26 0.04
N PRO A 44 -15.61 6.12 -0.85
CA PRO A 44 -16.77 6.95 -0.52
C PRO A 44 -18.05 6.13 -0.35
N LEU A 45 -18.22 5.04 -1.11
CA LEU A 45 -19.34 4.12 -0.88
C LEU A 45 -19.29 3.52 0.53
N SER A 46 -18.10 3.27 1.07
CA SER A 46 -17.92 2.77 2.44
C SER A 46 -18.30 3.81 3.51
N GLU A 47 -18.23 5.10 3.18
CA GLU A 47 -18.59 6.22 4.07
C GLU A 47 -20.07 6.63 3.94
N ASN A 48 -20.80 6.03 3.00
CA ASN A 48 -22.24 6.20 2.90
C ASN A 48 -22.92 5.38 4.00
N ALA A 49 -23.73 6.05 4.82
CA ALA A 49 -24.38 5.43 5.97
C ALA A 49 -25.30 4.24 5.63
N ALA A 50 -25.80 4.15 4.40
CA ALA A 50 -26.63 3.02 3.95
C ALA A 50 -25.83 1.74 3.70
N PHE A 51 -24.62 1.87 3.13
CA PHE A 51 -23.77 0.72 2.80
C PHE A 51 -22.86 0.34 3.99
N GLY A 52 -22.16 1.31 4.57
CA GLY A 52 -21.15 1.07 5.61
C GLY A 52 -19.87 0.42 5.09
N ARG A 53 -18.89 0.20 5.98
CA ARG A 53 -17.57 -0.31 5.60
C ARG A 53 -17.57 -1.82 5.42
N ASN A 54 -18.20 -2.54 6.35
CA ASN A 54 -18.11 -4.00 6.38
C ASN A 54 -18.74 -4.63 5.15
N SER A 55 -19.91 -4.13 4.72
CA SER A 55 -20.57 -4.61 3.51
C SER A 55 -19.70 -4.43 2.26
N ILE A 56 -19.03 -3.29 2.11
CA ILE A 56 -18.11 -3.04 0.98
C ILE A 56 -16.94 -4.02 1.00
N TYR A 57 -16.34 -4.31 2.16
CA TYR A 57 -15.29 -5.33 2.27
C TYR A 57 -15.79 -6.71 1.84
N ILE A 58 -16.96 -7.13 2.31
CA ILE A 58 -17.51 -8.46 2.00
C ILE A 58 -17.76 -8.61 0.50
N TYR A 59 -18.46 -7.65 -0.14
CA TYR A 59 -18.79 -7.75 -1.56
C TYR A 59 -17.54 -7.72 -2.46
N THR A 60 -16.61 -6.82 -2.16
CA THR A 60 -15.41 -6.65 -2.99
C THR A 60 -14.46 -7.83 -2.81
N LEU A 61 -14.30 -8.35 -1.59
CA LEU A 61 -13.53 -9.57 -1.35
C LEU A 61 -14.19 -10.80 -1.97
N ALA A 62 -15.52 -10.93 -1.96
CA ALA A 62 -16.23 -12.02 -2.64
C ALA A 62 -15.98 -12.00 -4.15
N LEU A 63 -16.07 -10.84 -4.79
CA LEU A 63 -15.76 -10.69 -6.21
C LEU A 63 -14.28 -10.99 -6.49
N PHE A 64 -13.37 -10.56 -5.62
CA PHE A 64 -11.95 -10.92 -5.72
C PHE A 64 -11.73 -12.44 -5.68
N VAL A 65 -12.38 -13.16 -4.76
CA VAL A 65 -12.31 -14.63 -4.66
C VAL A 65 -12.81 -15.28 -5.94
N ILE A 66 -13.97 -14.86 -6.43
CA ILE A 66 -14.57 -15.39 -7.67
C ILE A 66 -13.64 -15.18 -8.85
N LEU A 67 -13.03 -14.00 -8.98
CA LEU A 67 -12.11 -13.67 -10.09
C LEU A 67 -10.83 -14.51 -10.09
N GLN A 68 -10.42 -15.13 -8.97
CA GLN A 68 -9.25 -16.01 -8.97
C GLN A 68 -9.47 -17.26 -9.83
N ILE A 69 -10.71 -17.75 -9.95
CA ILE A 69 -11.06 -18.95 -10.72
C ILE A 69 -10.81 -18.75 -12.22
N PRO A 70 -11.43 -17.77 -12.91
CA PRO A 70 -11.15 -17.52 -14.32
C PRO A 70 -9.70 -17.08 -14.53
N THR A 71 -9.06 -16.41 -13.55
CA THR A 71 -7.64 -16.04 -13.67
C THR A 71 -6.72 -17.26 -13.70
N ALA A 72 -7.06 -18.32 -12.95
CA ALA A 72 -6.33 -19.59 -12.98
C ALA A 72 -6.55 -20.38 -14.27
N LEU A 73 -7.69 -20.20 -14.94
CA LEU A 73 -8.12 -20.98 -16.10
C LEU A 73 -7.90 -20.26 -17.44
N VAL A 74 -7.34 -19.06 -17.43
CA VAL A 74 -7.17 -18.27 -18.65
C VAL A 74 -5.97 -18.74 -19.45
N ASP A 75 -6.18 -18.91 -20.76
CA ASP A 75 -5.17 -19.46 -21.68
C ASP A 75 -4.64 -18.42 -22.67
N ASN A 76 -4.77 -17.13 -22.34
CA ASN A 76 -4.16 -16.06 -23.10
C ASN A 76 -3.80 -14.86 -22.22
N ILE A 77 -2.75 -14.15 -22.64
CA ILE A 77 -2.19 -13.02 -21.88
C ILE A 77 -3.14 -11.82 -21.76
N ALA A 78 -3.98 -11.57 -22.77
CA ALA A 78 -4.93 -10.45 -22.74
C ALA A 78 -6.03 -10.68 -21.68
N GLY A 79 -6.59 -11.89 -21.65
CA GLY A 79 -7.55 -12.31 -20.63
C GLY A 79 -6.94 -12.28 -19.24
N LEU A 80 -5.70 -12.78 -19.08
CA LEU A 80 -4.96 -12.69 -17.82
C LEU A 80 -4.84 -11.23 -17.36
N CYS A 81 -4.44 -10.33 -18.26
CA CYS A 81 -4.33 -8.90 -18.00
C CYS A 81 -5.64 -8.26 -17.53
N ILE A 82 -6.76 -8.53 -18.22
CA ILE A 82 -8.09 -8.00 -17.87
C ILE A 82 -8.55 -8.51 -16.51
N LEU A 83 -8.46 -9.83 -16.28
CA LEU A 83 -8.87 -10.45 -15.03
C LEU A 83 -8.05 -9.93 -13.85
N ARG A 84 -6.75 -9.70 -14.08
CA ARG A 84 -5.84 -9.14 -13.08
C ARG A 84 -6.13 -7.68 -12.76
N PHE A 85 -6.50 -6.88 -13.77
CA PHE A 85 -6.99 -5.52 -13.53
C PHE A 85 -8.25 -5.53 -12.66
N LEU A 86 -9.26 -6.33 -13.01
CA LEU A 86 -10.51 -6.44 -12.26
C LEU A 86 -10.26 -6.95 -10.83
N ALA A 87 -9.41 -7.97 -10.67
CA ALA A 87 -9.03 -8.46 -9.35
C ALA A 87 -8.35 -7.36 -8.51
N GLY A 88 -7.51 -6.53 -9.13
CA GLY A 88 -6.90 -5.36 -8.47
C GLY A 88 -7.94 -4.35 -7.98
N VAL A 89 -8.94 -4.04 -8.81
CA VAL A 89 -10.06 -3.14 -8.46
C VAL A 89 -10.80 -3.63 -7.21
N PHE A 90 -11.17 -4.90 -7.18
CA PHE A 90 -11.93 -5.49 -6.07
C PHE A 90 -11.08 -5.83 -4.84
N ALA A 91 -9.76 -6.01 -4.99
CA ALA A 91 -8.85 -6.16 -3.84
C ALA A 91 -8.55 -4.85 -3.12
N SER A 92 -8.74 -3.71 -3.80
CA SER A 92 -8.30 -2.41 -3.31
C SER A 92 -8.94 -1.84 -2.04
N PRO A 93 -10.22 -2.08 -1.72
CA PRO A 93 -10.88 -1.39 -0.62
C PRO A 93 -10.22 -1.70 0.73
N CYS A 94 -9.80 -2.95 0.98
CA CYS A 94 -9.18 -3.35 2.26
C CYS A 94 -7.92 -2.55 2.61
N LEU A 95 -7.17 -2.10 1.61
CA LEU A 95 -5.98 -1.28 1.83
C LEU A 95 -6.27 0.22 1.89
N ALA A 96 -7.34 0.71 1.24
CA ALA A 96 -7.66 2.13 1.28
C ALA A 96 -8.50 2.51 2.51
N THR A 97 -9.50 1.71 2.85
CA THR A 97 -10.41 2.00 3.96
C THR A 97 -9.97 1.34 5.27
N GLY A 98 -8.97 0.43 5.24
CA GLY A 98 -8.49 -0.27 6.43
C GLY A 98 -7.99 0.67 7.53
N GLY A 99 -7.21 1.70 7.16
CA GLY A 99 -6.79 2.75 8.09
C GLY A 99 -7.97 3.55 8.68
N ALA A 100 -9.02 3.76 7.89
CA ALA A 100 -10.23 4.43 8.35
C ALA A 100 -11.04 3.55 9.33
N THR A 101 -11.11 2.23 9.08
CA THR A 101 -11.66 1.25 10.04
C THR A 101 -10.89 1.26 11.36
N VAL A 102 -9.56 1.36 11.32
CA VAL A 102 -8.74 1.50 12.54
C VAL A 102 -9.11 2.76 13.31
N ALA A 103 -9.27 3.89 12.62
CA ALA A 103 -9.65 5.16 13.23
C ALA A 103 -11.08 5.15 13.81
N ASP A 104 -12.00 4.36 13.23
CA ASP A 104 -13.37 4.21 13.74
C ASP A 104 -13.43 3.41 15.06
N VAL A 105 -12.50 2.47 15.27
CA VAL A 105 -12.53 1.54 16.42
C VAL A 105 -11.62 2.00 17.56
N LEU A 106 -10.56 2.75 17.26
CA LEU A 106 -9.62 3.25 18.26
C LEU A 106 -9.94 4.68 18.71
N THR A 107 -9.64 4.98 19.97
CA THR A 107 -9.73 6.34 20.47
C THR A 107 -8.60 7.21 19.88
N PRO A 108 -8.83 8.53 19.66
CA PRO A 108 -7.89 9.40 18.95
C PRO A 108 -6.42 9.33 19.38
N PRO A 109 -6.08 9.23 20.69
CA PRO A 109 -4.68 9.13 21.12
C PRO A 109 -3.96 7.87 20.61
N TYR A 110 -4.69 6.78 20.37
CA TYR A 110 -4.15 5.47 19.98
C TYR A 110 -4.19 5.23 18.47
N VAL A 111 -4.84 6.11 17.69
CA VAL A 111 -4.98 5.94 16.24
C VAL A 111 -3.62 5.77 15.54
N PRO A 112 -2.57 6.56 15.80
CA PRO A 112 -1.28 6.36 15.11
C PRO A 112 -0.62 5.02 15.40
N VAL A 113 -0.80 4.48 16.61
CA VAL A 113 -0.32 3.14 16.98
C VAL A 113 -1.10 2.07 16.21
N GLY A 114 -2.42 2.21 16.11
CA GLY A 114 -3.25 1.30 15.32
C GLY A 114 -2.91 1.34 13.83
N LEU A 115 -2.71 2.53 13.26
CA LEU A 115 -2.33 2.70 11.86
C LEU A 115 -0.99 2.04 11.56
N ALA A 116 -0.01 2.17 12.45
CA ALA A 116 1.28 1.49 12.33
C ALA A 116 1.13 -0.04 12.31
N SER A 117 0.30 -0.59 13.19
CA SER A 117 0.03 -2.03 13.27
C SER A 117 -0.69 -2.56 12.03
N TRP A 118 -1.69 -1.83 11.53
CA TRP A 118 -2.38 -2.17 10.29
C TRP A 118 -1.42 -2.15 9.10
N ALA A 119 -0.58 -1.12 9.03
CA ALA A 119 0.34 -0.96 7.92
C ALA A 119 1.46 -2.00 7.90
N LEU A 120 1.83 -2.60 9.03
CA LEU A 120 2.73 -3.75 9.06
C LEU A 120 2.21 -4.86 8.13
N GLY A 121 0.92 -5.22 8.28
CA GLY A 121 0.27 -6.19 7.39
C GLY A 121 0.22 -5.72 5.94
N ALA A 122 -0.11 -4.44 5.71
CA ALA A 122 -0.23 -3.88 4.37
C ALA A 122 1.11 -3.89 3.59
N VAL A 123 2.23 -3.55 4.25
CA VAL A 123 3.55 -3.43 3.62
C VAL A 123 4.27 -4.78 3.54
N CYS A 124 4.07 -5.69 4.49
CA CYS A 124 4.58 -7.07 4.38
C CYS A 124 3.85 -7.90 3.32
N GLY A 125 2.57 -7.57 3.04
CA GLY A 125 1.71 -8.33 2.15
C GLY A 125 2.30 -8.62 0.76
N PRO A 126 2.85 -7.64 0.03
CA PRO A 126 3.48 -7.90 -1.26
C PRO A 126 4.70 -8.82 -1.18
N SER A 127 5.53 -8.74 -0.13
CA SER A 127 6.71 -9.60 0.05
C SER A 127 6.35 -11.07 0.32
N PHE A 128 5.23 -11.33 1.01
CA PHE A 128 4.70 -12.70 1.13
C PHE A 128 4.25 -13.30 -0.21
N GLY A 129 3.93 -12.46 -1.21
CA GLY A 129 3.50 -12.91 -2.53
C GLY A 129 4.53 -13.82 -3.20
N PRO A 130 5.72 -13.32 -3.56
CA PRO A 130 6.76 -14.13 -4.19
C PRO A 130 7.23 -15.31 -3.34
N PHE A 131 7.20 -15.20 -2.00
CA PHE A 131 7.53 -16.34 -1.14
C PHE A 131 6.58 -17.52 -1.36
N PHE A 132 5.28 -17.35 -1.16
CA PHE A 132 4.31 -18.43 -1.43
C PHE A 132 4.26 -18.78 -2.91
N GLY A 133 4.35 -17.77 -3.78
CA GLY A 133 4.39 -17.92 -5.22
C GLY A 133 5.46 -18.89 -5.68
N SER A 134 6.69 -18.75 -5.17
CA SER A 134 7.81 -19.60 -5.55
C SER A 134 7.58 -21.08 -5.25
N ILE A 135 7.02 -21.38 -4.08
CA ILE A 135 6.71 -22.75 -3.65
C ILE A 135 5.62 -23.35 -4.54
N LEU A 136 4.56 -22.57 -4.80
CA LEU A 136 3.40 -23.01 -5.57
C LEU A 136 3.74 -23.20 -7.04
N VAL A 137 4.54 -22.31 -7.62
CA VAL A 137 5.00 -22.39 -9.02
C VAL A 137 5.84 -23.64 -9.25
N VAL A 138 6.75 -23.97 -8.32
CA VAL A 138 7.55 -25.22 -8.42
C VAL A 138 6.67 -26.47 -8.29
N LYS A 139 5.65 -26.45 -7.43
CA LYS A 139 4.82 -27.63 -7.14
C LYS A 139 3.66 -27.88 -8.10
N GLY A 140 3.06 -26.82 -8.65
CA GLY A 140 1.82 -26.90 -9.42
C GLY A 140 1.69 -25.87 -10.54
N GLY A 141 2.78 -25.18 -10.88
CA GLY A 141 2.80 -24.15 -11.92
C GLY A 141 2.20 -22.82 -11.50
N TRP A 142 2.36 -21.81 -12.35
CA TRP A 142 1.93 -20.44 -12.06
C TRP A 142 0.42 -20.30 -11.84
N ARG A 143 -0.42 -21.12 -12.49
CA ARG A 143 -1.88 -21.12 -12.30
C ARG A 143 -2.28 -21.45 -10.86
N TRP A 144 -1.54 -22.33 -10.19
CA TRP A 144 -1.83 -22.73 -8.82
C TRP A 144 -1.69 -21.57 -7.81
N THR A 145 -0.93 -20.53 -8.16
CA THR A 145 -0.84 -19.31 -7.33
C THR A 145 -2.19 -18.63 -7.17
N PHE A 146 -3.05 -18.65 -8.19
CA PHE A 146 -4.42 -18.10 -8.11
C PHE A 146 -5.36 -19.03 -7.34
N GLY A 147 -5.21 -20.35 -7.47
CA GLY A 147 -5.93 -21.32 -6.64
C GLY A 147 -5.66 -21.12 -5.15
N PHE A 148 -4.38 -20.95 -4.78
CA PHE A 148 -3.99 -20.61 -3.41
C PHE A 148 -4.59 -19.27 -2.95
N MET A 149 -4.55 -18.24 -3.81
CA MET A 149 -5.19 -16.96 -3.48
C MET A 149 -6.70 -17.11 -3.26
N ALA A 150 -7.40 -17.92 -4.05
CA ALA A 150 -8.82 -18.20 -3.88
C ALA A 150 -9.11 -18.82 -2.51
N ILE A 151 -8.30 -19.78 -2.08
CA ILE A 151 -8.44 -20.45 -0.78
C ILE A 151 -8.21 -19.46 0.37
N VAL A 152 -7.08 -18.72 0.36
CA VAL A 152 -6.72 -17.81 1.45
C VAL A 152 -7.70 -16.64 1.53
N SER A 153 -8.07 -16.04 0.39
CA SER A 153 -9.05 -14.95 0.37
C SER A 153 -10.48 -15.42 0.65
N GLY A 154 -10.83 -16.66 0.26
CA GLY A 154 -12.11 -17.28 0.60
C GLY A 154 -12.24 -17.54 2.09
N PHE A 155 -11.17 -18.03 2.74
CA PHE A 155 -11.11 -18.16 4.19
C PHE A 155 -11.25 -16.78 4.87
N ALA A 156 -10.51 -15.77 4.39
CA ALA A 156 -10.61 -14.41 4.92
C ALA A 156 -12.03 -13.83 4.75
N LEU A 157 -12.73 -14.15 3.64
CA LEU A 157 -14.11 -13.74 3.39
C LEU A 157 -15.08 -14.36 4.40
N ILE A 158 -14.92 -15.65 4.71
CA ILE A 158 -15.74 -16.33 5.72
C ILE A 158 -15.51 -15.66 7.08
N VAL A 159 -14.27 -15.50 7.49
CA VAL A 159 -13.94 -14.85 8.78
C VAL A 159 -14.51 -13.44 8.82
N LEU A 160 -14.30 -12.62 7.79
CA LEU A 160 -14.82 -11.26 7.70
C LEU A 160 -16.36 -11.23 7.82
N SER A 161 -17.05 -12.10 7.08
CA SER A 161 -18.52 -12.09 7.00
C SER A 161 -19.20 -12.52 8.29
N PHE A 162 -18.61 -13.46 9.04
CA PHE A 162 -19.22 -14.02 10.24
C PHE A 162 -18.71 -13.42 11.56
N THR A 163 -17.51 -12.83 11.59
CA THR A 163 -16.89 -12.39 12.85
C THR A 163 -16.75 -10.88 13.01
N PHE A 164 -16.62 -10.11 11.91
CA PHE A 164 -16.36 -8.67 12.00
C PHE A 164 -17.67 -7.85 11.95
N PRO A 165 -17.91 -6.97 12.93
CA PRO A 165 -19.08 -6.09 12.93
C PRO A 165 -18.87 -4.88 12.02
N GLU A 166 -19.95 -4.15 11.76
CA GLU A 166 -19.86 -2.82 11.16
C GLU A 166 -19.17 -1.85 12.12
N THR A 167 -18.15 -1.14 11.64
CA THR A 167 -17.36 -0.21 12.45
C THR A 167 -17.79 1.24 12.27
N TYR A 168 -18.43 1.57 11.15
CA TYR A 168 -18.74 2.97 10.85
C TYR A 168 -19.95 3.47 11.65
N GLY A 169 -19.70 4.41 12.57
CA GLY A 169 -20.69 4.93 13.52
C GLY A 169 -21.94 5.48 12.85
N LYS A 170 -21.81 6.20 11.72
CA LYS A 170 -22.97 6.76 11.00
C LYS A 170 -23.87 5.66 10.42
N THR A 171 -23.32 4.54 9.96
CA THR A 171 -24.11 3.38 9.53
C THR A 171 -24.82 2.70 10.68
N LEU A 172 -24.17 2.58 11.85
CA LEU A 172 -24.81 2.01 13.05
C LEU A 172 -26.01 2.85 13.48
N LEU A 173 -25.85 4.19 13.52
CA LEU A 173 -26.94 5.11 13.83
C LEU A 173 -28.06 5.07 12.77
N TYR A 174 -27.71 4.96 11.50
CA TYR A 174 -28.67 4.79 10.40
C TYR A 174 -29.51 3.52 10.57
N ARG A 175 -28.88 2.37 10.82
CA ARG A 175 -29.56 1.09 11.08
C ARG A 175 -30.43 1.15 12.35
N LYS A 176 -29.96 1.83 13.40
CA LYS A 176 -30.75 2.06 14.63
C LYS A 176 -31.97 2.92 14.36
N ALA A 177 -31.84 4.01 13.61
CA ALA A 177 -32.96 4.88 13.23
C ALA A 177 -34.01 4.12 12.40
N MET A 178 -33.59 3.29 11.43
CA MET A 178 -34.51 2.41 10.70
C MET A 178 -35.28 1.46 11.62
N ARG A 179 -34.59 0.78 12.55
CA ARG A 179 -35.24 -0.11 13.52
C ARG A 179 -36.24 0.63 14.41
N LEU A 180 -35.89 1.81 14.91
CA LEU A 180 -36.77 2.62 15.75
C LEU A 180 -38.00 3.12 15.00
N ARG A 181 -37.87 3.51 13.71
CA ARG A 181 -39.02 3.84 12.85
C ARG A 181 -39.97 2.65 12.71
N GLY A 182 -39.44 1.45 12.50
CA GLY A 182 -40.24 0.23 12.40
C GLY A 182 -41.00 -0.11 13.69
N ILE A 183 -40.41 0.13 14.86
CA ILE A 183 -41.04 -0.16 16.16
C ILE A 183 -42.03 0.92 16.59
N THR A 184 -41.68 2.20 16.42
CA THR A 184 -42.45 3.33 16.96
C THR A 184 -43.48 3.89 15.98
N GLY A 185 -43.37 3.57 14.68
CA GLY A 185 -44.13 4.22 13.61
C GLY A 185 -43.75 5.68 13.36
N ASN A 186 -42.82 6.25 14.15
CA ASN A 186 -42.45 7.65 14.06
C ASN A 186 -41.40 7.89 12.96
N GLN A 187 -41.87 8.32 11.78
CA GLN A 187 -41.01 8.62 10.63
C GLN A 187 -40.07 9.82 10.82
N ARG A 188 -40.23 10.60 11.90
CA ARG A 188 -39.36 11.76 12.20
C ARG A 188 -38.03 11.38 12.83
N ILE A 189 -37.84 10.13 13.23
CA ILE A 189 -36.55 9.64 13.75
C ILE A 189 -35.55 9.61 12.59
N THR A 190 -34.52 10.45 12.69
CA THR A 190 -33.45 10.58 11.69
C THR A 190 -32.09 10.27 12.31
N SER A 191 -31.08 10.10 11.47
CA SER A 191 -29.68 9.93 11.87
C SER A 191 -28.81 10.94 11.14
N GLU A 192 -27.68 11.31 11.75
CA GLU A 192 -26.72 12.24 11.14
C GLU A 192 -26.28 11.76 9.74
N GLY A 193 -26.00 10.46 9.59
CA GLY A 193 -25.64 9.87 8.31
C GLY A 193 -26.76 9.93 7.26
N GLU A 194 -28.04 9.89 7.67
CA GLU A 194 -29.17 10.04 6.76
C GLU A 194 -29.33 11.48 6.28
N VAL A 195 -29.13 12.46 7.17
CA VAL A 195 -29.16 13.89 6.82
C VAL A 195 -28.02 14.22 5.86
N GLU A 196 -26.81 13.75 6.16
CA GLU A 196 -25.65 13.96 5.29
C GLU A 196 -25.83 13.27 3.93
N ASN A 197 -26.31 12.04 3.89
CA ASN A 197 -26.60 11.33 2.64
C ASN A 197 -27.65 12.06 1.80
N ARG A 198 -28.72 12.59 2.42
CA ARG A 198 -29.77 13.37 1.72
C ARG A 198 -29.26 14.70 1.16
N SER A 199 -28.24 15.28 1.80
CA SER A 199 -27.64 16.54 1.37
C SER A 199 -26.67 16.40 0.19
N LYS A 200 -26.20 15.19 -0.11
CA LYS A 200 -25.23 14.91 -1.17
C LYS A 200 -25.91 14.38 -2.43
N THR A 201 -25.81 15.12 -3.52
CA THR A 201 -26.24 14.66 -4.86
C THR A 201 -25.22 13.67 -5.43
N THR A 202 -25.62 12.67 -6.24
CA THR A 202 -24.71 11.71 -6.89
C THR A 202 -23.56 12.40 -7.67
N SER A 203 -23.83 13.55 -8.28
CA SER A 203 -22.84 14.40 -8.94
C SER A 203 -21.81 14.99 -7.97
N GLN A 204 -22.24 15.44 -6.77
CA GLN A 204 -21.34 15.92 -5.74
C GLN A 204 -20.47 14.79 -5.21
N ILE A 205 -21.03 13.60 -4.96
CA ILE A 205 -20.25 12.42 -4.54
C ILE A 205 -19.18 12.10 -5.60
N ALA A 206 -19.53 12.10 -6.89
CA ALA A 206 -18.57 11.86 -7.97
C ALA A 206 -17.45 12.92 -8.01
N VAL A 207 -17.77 14.21 -7.84
CA VAL A 207 -16.76 15.29 -7.80
C VAL A 207 -15.85 15.18 -6.56
N GLU A 208 -16.42 14.96 -5.38
CA GLU A 208 -15.67 14.80 -4.14
C GLU A 208 -14.75 13.57 -4.15
N THR A 209 -15.13 12.56 -4.92
CA THR A 209 -14.44 11.28 -4.98
C THR A 209 -13.39 11.22 -6.09
N LEU A 210 -13.71 11.70 -7.29
CA LEU A 210 -12.85 11.55 -8.47
C LEU A 210 -12.00 12.81 -8.69
N TRP A 211 -12.59 14.00 -8.53
CA TRP A 211 -11.91 15.25 -8.85
C TRP A 211 -11.12 15.81 -7.68
N ARG A 212 -11.70 15.80 -6.47
CA ARG A 212 -11.07 16.41 -5.29
C ARG A 212 -9.71 15.81 -4.92
N PRO A 213 -9.46 14.49 -5.00
CA PRO A 213 -8.12 13.95 -4.74
C PRO A 213 -7.05 14.49 -5.70
N ILE A 214 -7.40 14.64 -6.99
CA ILE A 214 -6.52 15.20 -8.02
C ILE A 214 -6.31 16.69 -7.78
N GLU A 215 -7.38 17.42 -7.46
CA GLU A 215 -7.33 18.83 -7.14
C GLU A 215 -6.42 19.11 -5.94
N VAL A 216 -6.59 18.39 -4.83
CA VAL A 216 -5.78 18.56 -3.62
C VAL A 216 -4.33 18.16 -3.89
N PHE A 217 -4.09 17.10 -4.65
CA PHE A 217 -2.74 16.72 -5.06
C PHE A 217 -2.01 17.84 -5.83
N ILE A 218 -2.67 18.49 -6.79
CA ILE A 218 -2.05 19.53 -7.62
C ILE A 218 -1.94 20.85 -6.86
N LYS A 219 -2.98 21.23 -6.10
CA LYS A 219 -3.09 22.56 -5.50
C LYS A 219 -2.40 22.68 -4.13
N GLU A 220 -2.14 21.58 -3.44
CA GLU A 220 -1.51 21.59 -2.11
C GLU A 220 -0.05 21.08 -2.18
N PRO A 221 0.95 21.98 -2.15
CA PRO A 221 2.35 21.61 -2.33
C PRO A 221 2.87 20.62 -1.28
N VAL A 222 2.37 20.69 -0.04
CA VAL A 222 2.75 19.75 1.04
C VAL A 222 2.28 18.34 0.70
N VAL A 223 1.03 18.19 0.28
CA VAL A 223 0.45 16.90 -0.11
C VAL A 223 1.15 16.36 -1.36
N LEU A 224 1.48 17.23 -2.32
CA LEU A 224 2.24 16.87 -3.51
C LEU A 224 3.61 16.26 -3.16
N MET A 225 4.39 16.94 -2.30
CA MET A 225 5.71 16.47 -1.85
C MET A 225 5.63 15.12 -1.13
N ILE A 226 4.65 14.96 -0.22
CA ILE A 226 4.42 13.69 0.48
C ILE A 226 4.07 12.57 -0.51
N ASN A 227 3.16 12.85 -1.46
CA ASN A 227 2.73 11.88 -2.44
C ASN A 227 3.87 11.48 -3.38
N MET A 228 4.71 12.42 -3.81
CA MET A 228 5.91 12.12 -4.60
C MET A 228 6.87 11.19 -3.84
N TYR A 229 7.12 11.48 -2.56
CA TYR A 229 8.03 10.65 -1.76
C TYR A 229 7.47 9.24 -1.56
N ILE A 230 6.22 9.12 -1.13
CA ILE A 230 5.57 7.82 -0.89
C ILE A 230 5.47 7.02 -2.20
N ALA A 231 5.16 7.68 -3.33
CA ALA A 231 5.16 7.07 -4.65
C ALA A 231 6.54 6.48 -4.97
N LEU A 232 7.61 7.25 -4.82
CA LEU A 232 8.97 6.79 -5.08
C LEU A 232 9.35 5.59 -4.20
N VAL A 233 9.05 5.64 -2.89
CA VAL A 233 9.33 4.53 -1.96
C VAL A 233 8.64 3.25 -2.42
N TYR A 234 7.35 3.34 -2.77
CA TYR A 234 6.57 2.19 -3.20
C TYR A 234 7.02 1.65 -4.56
N SER A 235 7.36 2.54 -5.48
CA SER A 235 7.91 2.21 -6.79
C SER A 235 9.23 1.46 -6.70
N ILE A 236 10.16 1.92 -5.86
CA ILE A 236 11.43 1.22 -5.62
C ILE A 236 11.15 -0.14 -4.99
N PHE A 237 10.23 -0.23 -4.03
CA PHE A 237 9.84 -1.50 -3.43
C PHE A 237 9.26 -2.49 -4.46
N TYR A 238 8.49 -2.03 -5.46
CA TYR A 238 8.01 -2.90 -6.54
C TYR A 238 9.12 -3.29 -7.54
N LEU A 239 10.12 -2.44 -7.76
CA LEU A 239 11.32 -2.82 -8.53
C LEU A 239 12.09 -3.97 -7.87
N PHE A 240 11.91 -4.22 -6.58
CA PHE A 240 12.54 -5.36 -5.94
C PHE A 240 12.04 -6.69 -6.52
N PHE A 241 10.81 -6.72 -7.07
CA PHE A 241 10.29 -7.89 -7.79
C PHE A 241 11.02 -8.18 -9.10
N GLU A 242 11.76 -7.22 -9.66
CA GLU A 242 12.61 -7.41 -10.84
C GLU A 242 14.07 -7.67 -10.43
N VAL A 243 14.61 -6.86 -9.52
CA VAL A 243 16.04 -6.92 -9.18
C VAL A 243 16.41 -8.18 -8.37
N TYR A 244 15.48 -8.72 -7.57
CA TYR A 244 15.74 -9.93 -6.79
C TYR A 244 15.87 -11.16 -7.71
N PRO A 245 14.95 -11.44 -8.65
CA PRO A 245 15.16 -12.47 -9.66
C PRO A 245 16.45 -12.28 -10.46
N ILE A 246 16.73 -11.07 -10.95
CA ILE A 246 17.97 -10.78 -11.70
C ILE A 246 19.20 -11.18 -10.88
N PHE A 247 19.31 -10.72 -9.63
CA PHE A 247 20.50 -10.99 -8.83
C PHE A 247 20.56 -12.42 -8.26
N PHE A 248 19.51 -12.87 -7.57
CA PHE A 248 19.56 -14.14 -6.85
C PHE A 248 19.33 -15.35 -7.77
N GLN A 249 18.42 -15.25 -8.76
CA GLN A 249 18.15 -16.37 -9.66
C GLN A 249 19.12 -16.38 -10.85
N GLU A 250 19.18 -15.29 -11.63
CA GLU A 250 19.97 -15.29 -12.89
C GLU A 250 21.48 -15.26 -12.64
N ILE A 251 21.96 -14.47 -11.66
CA ILE A 251 23.39 -14.29 -11.41
C ILE A 251 23.93 -15.29 -10.38
N ARG A 252 23.21 -15.53 -9.29
CA ARG A 252 23.63 -16.45 -8.22
C ARG A 252 23.17 -17.90 -8.41
N GLY A 253 22.24 -18.15 -9.33
CA GLY A 253 21.74 -19.50 -9.60
C GLY A 253 20.86 -20.07 -8.48
N PHE A 254 20.22 -19.23 -7.66
CA PHE A 254 19.29 -19.70 -6.64
C PHE A 254 18.10 -20.40 -7.32
N THR A 255 17.64 -21.48 -6.70
CA THR A 255 16.36 -22.09 -7.05
C THR A 255 15.21 -21.11 -6.80
N LEU A 256 14.07 -21.35 -7.43
CA LEU A 256 12.91 -20.46 -7.28
C LEU A 256 12.46 -20.35 -5.81
N ILE A 257 12.51 -21.45 -5.05
CA ILE A 257 12.15 -21.47 -3.62
C ILE A 257 13.14 -20.64 -2.81
N GLU A 258 14.44 -20.78 -3.06
CA GLU A 258 15.47 -19.96 -2.41
C GLU A 258 15.26 -18.47 -2.72
N LEU A 259 14.97 -18.10 -3.97
CA LEU A 259 14.57 -16.73 -4.34
C LEU A 259 13.37 -16.28 -3.50
N GLY A 260 12.34 -17.10 -3.36
CA GLY A 260 11.17 -16.79 -2.53
C GLY A 260 11.54 -16.45 -1.08
N THR A 261 12.51 -17.15 -0.50
CA THR A 261 12.97 -16.89 0.88
C THR A 261 13.69 -15.55 1.05
N THR A 262 14.31 -15.01 -0.01
CA THR A 262 15.01 -13.71 0.05
C THR A 262 14.08 -12.56 0.42
N TYR A 263 12.79 -12.65 0.09
CA TYR A 263 11.79 -11.64 0.43
C TYR A 263 11.49 -11.55 1.94
N PHE A 264 11.88 -12.56 2.73
CA PHE A 264 11.84 -12.44 4.19
C PHE A 264 12.78 -11.36 4.72
N ALA A 265 13.89 -11.07 4.05
CA ALA A 265 14.77 -9.98 4.47
C ALA A 265 14.02 -8.64 4.53
N THR A 266 13.20 -8.38 3.51
CA THR A 266 12.31 -7.22 3.44
C THR A 266 11.28 -7.23 4.58
N ILE A 267 10.65 -8.37 4.86
CA ILE A 267 9.68 -8.54 5.95
C ILE A 267 10.34 -8.29 7.31
N ILE A 268 11.51 -8.86 7.55
CA ILE A 268 12.29 -8.70 8.79
C ILE A 268 12.62 -7.23 9.00
N GLY A 269 13.07 -6.52 7.96
CA GLY A 269 13.32 -5.08 8.02
C GLY A 269 12.09 -4.28 8.45
N ILE A 270 10.93 -4.57 7.86
CA ILE A 270 9.66 -3.93 8.20
C ILE A 270 9.24 -4.23 9.65
N VAL A 271 9.37 -5.49 10.10
CA VAL A 271 9.02 -5.90 11.47
C VAL A 271 9.92 -5.22 12.50
N ILE A 272 11.24 -5.19 12.27
CA ILE A 272 12.19 -4.48 13.14
C ILE A 272 11.82 -3.00 13.23
N ALA A 273 11.54 -2.36 12.08
CA ALA A 273 11.12 -0.96 12.06
C ALA A 273 9.82 -0.73 12.84
N ALA A 274 8.83 -1.61 12.71
CA ALA A 274 7.57 -1.51 13.43
C ALA A 274 7.74 -1.68 14.96
N VAL A 275 8.55 -2.65 15.39
CA VAL A 275 8.86 -2.90 16.81
C VAL A 275 9.55 -1.69 17.44
N ILE A 276 10.37 -0.97 16.69
CA ILE A 276 11.02 0.27 17.15
C ILE A 276 10.03 1.46 17.10
N TYR A 277 9.26 1.58 16.02
CA TYR A 277 8.38 2.72 15.75
C TYR A 277 7.21 2.83 16.73
N ILE A 278 6.50 1.71 16.97
CA ILE A 278 5.26 1.71 17.76
C ILE A 278 5.49 2.24 19.19
N PRO A 279 6.49 1.78 19.96
CA PRO A 279 6.78 2.33 21.29
C PRO A 279 7.14 3.82 21.26
N ILE A 280 7.90 4.27 20.25
CA ILE A 280 8.29 5.68 20.12
C ILE A 280 7.04 6.55 19.89
N VAL A 281 6.17 6.17 18.95
CA VAL A 281 4.92 6.89 18.68
C VAL A 281 4.02 6.93 19.91
N TYR A 282 3.93 5.82 20.66
CA TYR A 282 3.16 5.79 21.89
C TYR A 282 3.68 6.82 22.91
N GLN A 283 4.99 6.92 23.11
CA GLN A 283 5.58 7.88 24.05
C GLN A 283 5.45 9.33 23.59
N VAL A 284 5.70 9.56 22.29
CA VAL A 284 5.86 10.90 21.72
C VAL A 284 4.53 11.54 21.34
N PHE A 285 3.52 10.73 20.98
CA PHE A 285 2.18 11.19 20.61
C PHE A 285 1.13 10.78 21.64
N THR A 286 0.86 9.48 21.78
CA THR A 286 -0.26 8.95 22.58
C THR A 286 -0.20 9.42 24.04
N LYS A 287 0.93 9.20 24.72
CA LYS A 287 1.11 9.56 26.13
C LYS A 287 1.02 11.07 26.36
N ARG A 288 1.45 11.90 25.40
CA ARG A 288 1.37 13.36 25.52
C ARG A 288 -0.06 13.87 25.43
N ILE A 289 -0.85 13.32 24.49
CA ILE A 289 -2.27 13.66 24.35
C ILE A 289 -3.06 13.20 25.60
N LEU A 290 -2.78 12.00 26.12
CA LEU A 290 -3.41 11.51 27.35
C LEU A 290 -3.11 12.41 28.57
N ASN A 291 -1.94 13.04 28.59
CA ASN A 291 -1.55 14.01 29.62
C ASN A 291 -2.12 15.42 29.37
N GLY A 292 -3.07 15.59 28.46
CA GLY A 292 -3.70 16.88 28.15
C GLY A 292 -2.81 17.85 27.38
N LYS A 293 -1.67 17.40 26.82
CA LYS A 293 -0.80 18.25 26.00
C LYS A 293 -1.24 18.20 24.54
N GLY A 294 -1.41 19.35 23.90
CA GLY A 294 -1.55 19.44 22.45
C GLY A 294 -0.28 18.93 21.77
N VAL A 295 -0.43 18.08 20.75
CA VAL A 295 0.69 17.53 19.97
C VAL A 295 0.54 17.96 18.53
N GLN A 296 1.55 18.65 18.01
CA GLN A 296 1.60 19.03 16.62
C GLN A 296 2.03 17.83 15.74
N PRO A 297 1.47 17.66 14.52
CA PRO A 297 1.82 16.58 13.59
C PRO A 297 3.32 16.48 13.25
N GLU A 298 4.07 17.59 13.36
CA GLU A 298 5.50 17.67 13.11
C GLU A 298 6.32 16.76 14.04
N VAL A 299 5.71 16.27 15.13
CA VAL A 299 6.33 15.31 16.05
C VAL A 299 6.77 14.01 15.37
N PHE A 300 6.18 13.66 14.23
CA PHE A 300 6.54 12.47 13.43
C PHE A 300 7.78 12.70 12.53
N MET A 301 8.16 13.94 12.24
CA MET A 301 9.19 14.27 11.26
C MET A 301 10.61 13.79 11.63
N PRO A 302 11.07 13.80 12.89
CA PRO A 302 12.38 13.26 13.24
C PRO A 302 12.55 11.79 12.83
N ILE A 303 11.51 10.98 13.01
CA ILE A 303 11.51 9.57 12.61
C ILE A 303 11.50 9.45 11.08
N ALA A 304 10.80 10.35 10.39
CA ALA A 304 10.80 10.39 8.92
C ALA A 304 12.20 10.67 8.36
N ILE A 305 12.99 11.55 9.00
CA ILE A 305 14.39 11.83 8.62
C ILE A 305 15.24 10.57 8.78
N VAL A 306 15.09 9.83 9.89
CA VAL A 306 15.79 8.56 10.11
C VAL A 306 15.44 7.55 9.01
N GLY A 307 14.14 7.38 8.70
CA GLY A 307 13.70 6.52 7.59
C GLY A 307 14.28 6.96 6.24
N GLY A 308 14.35 8.29 6.01
CA GLY A 308 14.91 8.91 4.82
C GLY A 308 16.39 8.65 4.64
N VAL A 309 17.17 8.54 5.71
CA VAL A 309 18.59 8.16 5.64
C VAL A 309 18.76 6.65 5.47
N LEU A 310 17.95 5.83 6.15
CA LEU A 310 18.03 4.37 6.06
C LEU A 310 17.74 3.86 4.64
N MET A 311 16.78 4.46 3.93
CA MET A 311 16.43 4.07 2.57
C MET A 311 17.61 4.07 1.58
N PRO A 312 18.29 5.20 1.30
CA PRO A 312 19.42 5.24 0.39
C PRO A 312 20.60 4.43 0.90
N VAL A 313 20.84 4.37 2.23
CA VAL A 313 21.87 3.50 2.81
C VAL A 313 21.59 2.03 2.47
N GLY A 314 20.35 1.57 2.65
CA GLY A 314 19.94 0.21 2.30
C GLY A 314 20.08 -0.08 0.80
N LEU A 315 19.74 0.88 -0.06
CA LEU A 315 19.91 0.77 -1.50
C LEU A 315 21.38 0.72 -1.92
N PHE A 316 22.26 1.56 -1.34
CA PHE A 316 23.69 1.49 -1.61
C PHE A 316 24.30 0.17 -1.13
N ILE A 317 23.94 -0.29 0.06
CA ILE A 317 24.36 -1.60 0.56
C ILE A 317 23.87 -2.68 -0.40
N PHE A 318 22.60 -2.67 -0.81
CA PHE A 318 22.06 -3.65 -1.76
C PHE A 318 22.87 -3.66 -3.05
N GLY A 319 22.99 -2.51 -3.72
CA GLY A 319 23.61 -2.40 -5.03
C GLY A 319 25.08 -2.81 -5.02
N TRP A 320 25.87 -2.26 -4.08
CA TRP A 320 27.33 -2.44 -4.08
C TRP A 320 27.79 -3.72 -3.41
N SER A 321 26.98 -4.34 -2.55
CA SER A 321 27.29 -5.67 -2.02
C SER A 321 26.82 -6.80 -2.93
N ALA A 322 25.97 -6.51 -3.93
CA ALA A 322 25.47 -7.45 -4.92
C ALA A 322 26.50 -7.76 -6.01
N THR A 323 27.68 -8.19 -5.61
CA THR A 323 28.76 -8.60 -6.53
C THR A 323 28.68 -10.10 -6.80
N THR A 324 29.42 -10.56 -7.80
CA THR A 324 29.55 -11.99 -8.13
C THR A 324 30.42 -12.77 -7.14
N HIS A 325 31.34 -12.11 -6.44
CA HIS A 325 32.37 -12.75 -5.60
C HIS A 325 32.10 -12.67 -4.09
N THR A 326 31.30 -11.70 -3.62
CA THR A 326 30.98 -11.55 -2.19
C THR A 326 29.93 -12.58 -1.74
N HIS A 327 29.66 -12.65 -0.43
CA HIS A 327 28.55 -13.45 0.09
C HIS A 327 27.19 -12.79 -0.22
N TRP A 328 26.21 -13.58 -0.67
CA TRP A 328 24.87 -13.13 -1.09
C TRP A 328 24.01 -12.50 0.04
N ILE A 329 24.49 -12.52 1.29
CA ILE A 329 23.78 -11.95 2.44
C ILE A 329 23.82 -10.42 2.49
N GLY A 330 24.87 -9.79 1.94
CA GLY A 330 25.00 -8.33 1.92
C GLY A 330 23.78 -7.65 1.27
N PRO A 331 23.36 -8.10 0.07
CA PRO A 331 22.17 -7.56 -0.57
C PRO A 331 20.90 -7.74 0.24
N LEU A 332 20.73 -8.87 0.92
CA LEU A 332 19.57 -9.09 1.80
C LEU A 332 19.53 -8.09 2.96
N ILE A 333 20.68 -7.81 3.58
CA ILE A 333 20.79 -6.80 4.64
C ILE A 333 20.44 -5.42 4.08
N GLY A 334 20.94 -5.05 2.90
CA GLY A 334 20.59 -3.80 2.23
C GLY A 334 19.08 -3.68 1.96
N GLY A 335 18.47 -4.76 1.46
CA GLY A 335 17.03 -4.81 1.22
C GLY A 335 16.19 -4.69 2.50
N ALA A 336 16.63 -5.31 3.59
CA ALA A 336 16.00 -5.18 4.91
C ALA A 336 16.08 -3.74 5.43
N ILE A 337 17.24 -3.09 5.32
CA ILE A 337 17.44 -1.69 5.74
C ILE A 337 16.58 -0.74 4.90
N PHE A 338 16.51 -0.94 3.59
CA PHE A 338 15.63 -0.17 2.70
C PHE A 338 14.16 -0.31 3.12
N ALA A 339 13.71 -1.54 3.37
CA ALA A 339 12.33 -1.83 3.76
C ALA A 339 11.98 -1.22 5.12
N ALA A 340 12.92 -1.25 6.07
CA ALA A 340 12.80 -0.59 7.36
C ALA A 340 12.62 0.93 7.21
N GLY A 341 13.50 1.57 6.42
CA GLY A 341 13.41 3.01 6.16
C GLY A 341 12.11 3.40 5.44
N GLY A 342 11.70 2.62 4.44
CA GLY A 342 10.45 2.81 3.70
C GLY A 342 9.24 2.71 4.61
N PHE A 343 9.18 1.73 5.51
CA PHE A 343 8.11 1.60 6.49
C PHE A 343 7.99 2.84 7.41
N LEU A 344 9.12 3.33 7.94
CA LEU A 344 9.15 4.52 8.79
C LEU A 344 8.62 5.77 8.07
N ILE A 345 9.02 5.99 6.81
CA ILE A 345 8.52 7.12 6.01
C ILE A 345 7.03 6.99 5.75
N PHE A 346 6.55 5.81 5.34
CA PHE A 346 5.13 5.60 5.11
C PHE A 346 4.30 5.96 6.34
N GLN A 347 4.70 5.47 7.53
CA GLN A 347 3.93 5.71 8.74
C GLN A 347 3.96 7.15 9.21
N THR A 348 5.13 7.77 9.19
CA THR A 348 5.29 9.15 9.65
C THR A 348 4.55 10.12 8.74
N MET A 349 4.60 9.90 7.42
CA MET A 349 3.89 10.73 6.45
C MET A 349 2.37 10.55 6.52
N PHE A 350 1.88 9.32 6.69
CA PHE A 350 0.45 9.07 6.90
C PHE A 350 -0.07 9.73 8.17
N SER A 351 0.68 9.59 9.28
CA SER A 351 0.32 10.20 10.56
C SER A 351 0.36 11.74 10.47
N PHE A 352 1.31 12.30 9.71
CA PHE A 352 1.39 13.73 9.47
C PHE A 352 0.21 14.26 8.65
N ILE A 353 -0.19 13.57 7.56
CA ILE A 353 -1.38 13.94 6.78
C ILE A 353 -2.62 13.93 7.66
N ALA A 354 -2.81 12.84 8.40
CA ALA A 354 -3.98 12.65 9.26
C ALA A 354 -4.09 13.74 10.34
N GLY A 355 -2.96 14.22 10.87
CA GLY A 355 -2.94 15.29 11.86
C GLY A 355 -2.98 16.71 11.28
N SER A 356 -2.72 16.91 9.99
CA SER A 356 -2.52 18.25 9.42
C SER A 356 -3.70 18.78 8.61
N PHE A 357 -4.57 17.92 8.07
CA PHE A 357 -5.60 18.28 7.08
C PHE A 357 -7.00 17.81 7.48
N MET A 358 -8.04 18.53 7.04
CA MET A 358 -9.43 18.13 7.31
C MET A 358 -9.94 17.02 6.38
N TYR A 359 -9.52 17.02 5.10
CA TYR A 359 -9.99 16.09 4.07
C TYR A 359 -9.11 14.83 3.96
N VAL A 360 -8.82 14.19 5.10
CA VAL A 360 -7.86 13.08 5.20
C VAL A 360 -8.21 11.91 4.27
N GLY A 361 -9.48 11.54 4.17
CA GLY A 361 -9.95 10.45 3.30
C GLY A 361 -9.65 10.68 1.81
N SER A 362 -9.98 11.88 1.29
CA SER A 362 -9.67 12.25 -0.10
C SER A 362 -8.16 12.34 -0.37
N ILE A 363 -7.38 12.81 0.61
CA ILE A 363 -5.91 12.87 0.47
C ILE A 363 -5.31 11.46 0.41
N PHE A 364 -5.76 10.54 1.26
CA PHE A 364 -5.31 9.14 1.20
C PHE A 364 -5.73 8.42 -0.07
N ALA A 365 -6.94 8.68 -0.57
CA ALA A 365 -7.38 8.15 -1.86
C ALA A 365 -6.48 8.65 -3.00
N GLY A 366 -6.16 9.96 -3.02
CA GLY A 366 -5.23 10.54 -3.96
C GLY A 366 -3.83 9.94 -3.85
N ASN A 367 -3.28 9.87 -2.63
CA ASN A 367 -1.99 9.21 -2.37
C ASN A 367 -1.96 7.79 -2.95
N ASN A 368 -3.00 7.00 -2.66
CA ASN A 368 -3.07 5.63 -3.15
C ASN A 368 -3.08 5.56 -4.69
N LEU A 369 -3.84 6.45 -5.34
CA LEU A 369 -3.90 6.53 -6.81
C LEU A 369 -2.51 6.79 -7.40
N PHE A 370 -1.85 7.88 -7.01
CA PHE A 370 -0.55 8.27 -7.58
C PHE A 370 0.54 7.25 -7.28
N ARG A 371 0.61 6.77 -6.04
CA ARG A 371 1.58 5.77 -5.60
C ARG A 371 1.41 4.44 -6.33
N SER A 372 0.18 4.03 -6.59
CA SER A 372 -0.09 2.74 -7.23
C SER A 372 0.16 2.80 -8.74
N ILE A 373 -0.22 3.89 -9.41
CA ILE A 373 0.10 4.08 -10.83
C ILE A 373 1.62 4.04 -11.05
N THR A 374 2.36 4.83 -10.26
CA THR A 374 3.82 4.86 -10.34
C THR A 374 4.44 3.50 -10.01
N ALA A 375 4.01 2.83 -8.95
CA ALA A 375 4.57 1.53 -8.59
C ALA A 375 4.22 0.41 -9.59
N GLY A 376 3.06 0.49 -10.25
CA GLY A 376 2.69 -0.42 -11.32
C GLY A 376 3.59 -0.25 -12.56
N CYS A 377 3.95 0.98 -12.93
CA CYS A 377 4.76 1.23 -14.11
C CYS A 377 6.24 0.84 -13.97
N PHE A 378 6.79 0.90 -12.75
CA PHE A 378 8.23 0.73 -12.53
C PHE A 378 8.79 -0.65 -12.94
N PRO A 379 8.15 -1.78 -12.59
CA PRO A 379 8.59 -3.11 -13.02
C PRO A 379 8.74 -3.25 -14.54
N LEU A 380 7.93 -2.55 -15.35
CA LEU A 380 7.97 -2.65 -16.82
C LEU A 380 9.32 -2.25 -17.43
N PHE A 381 10.07 -1.36 -16.77
CA PHE A 381 11.41 -0.95 -17.20
C PHE A 381 12.51 -1.43 -16.26
N GLY A 382 12.20 -2.24 -15.24
CA GLY A 382 13.16 -2.73 -14.26
C GLY A 382 14.30 -3.53 -14.88
N ARG A 383 13.98 -4.55 -15.68
CA ARG A 383 14.99 -5.32 -16.44
C ARG A 383 15.89 -4.45 -17.32
N PRO A 384 15.36 -3.60 -18.23
CA PRO A 384 16.19 -2.67 -19.00
C PRO A 384 17.07 -1.75 -18.15
N LEU A 385 16.56 -1.22 -17.04
CA LEU A 385 17.31 -0.36 -16.13
C LEU A 385 18.55 -1.07 -15.57
N TYR A 386 18.39 -2.29 -15.07
CA TYR A 386 19.50 -3.04 -14.48
C TYR A 386 20.46 -3.57 -15.54
N ASN A 387 19.95 -4.16 -16.62
CA ASN A 387 20.78 -4.78 -17.65
C ASN A 387 21.65 -3.77 -18.41
N ASN A 388 21.13 -2.57 -18.70
CA ASN A 388 21.90 -1.54 -19.41
C ASN A 388 22.99 -0.88 -18.55
N LEU A 389 22.85 -0.94 -17.22
CA LEU A 389 23.78 -0.36 -16.26
C LEU A 389 24.65 -1.42 -15.58
N ALA A 390 24.48 -2.68 -15.95
CA ALA A 390 25.22 -3.79 -15.40
C ALA A 390 26.71 -3.68 -15.77
N THR A 391 27.57 -3.90 -14.79
CA THR A 391 29.00 -4.13 -15.02
C THR A 391 29.34 -5.56 -14.66
N LYS A 392 30.46 -6.09 -15.18
CA LYS A 392 30.86 -7.50 -14.95
C LYS A 392 30.94 -7.87 -13.47
N GLU A 393 31.44 -6.95 -12.64
CA GLU A 393 31.59 -7.18 -11.19
C GLU A 393 30.35 -6.74 -10.39
N PHE A 394 29.66 -5.70 -10.87
CA PHE A 394 28.50 -5.11 -10.21
C PHE A 394 27.28 -5.12 -11.15
N PRO A 395 26.54 -6.23 -11.21
CA PRO A 395 25.44 -6.41 -12.14
C PRO A 395 24.23 -5.51 -11.87
N VAL A 396 23.99 -5.11 -10.61
CA VAL A 396 22.81 -4.31 -10.24
C VAL A 396 23.16 -2.96 -9.57
N ALA A 397 24.44 -2.70 -9.26
CA ALA A 397 24.84 -1.57 -8.42
C ALA A 397 24.45 -0.20 -8.98
N TRP A 398 24.69 0.06 -10.26
CA TRP A 398 24.40 1.36 -10.86
C TRP A 398 22.90 1.61 -11.02
N GLY A 399 22.13 0.60 -11.42
CA GLY A 399 20.67 0.67 -11.44
C GLY A 399 20.10 1.02 -10.07
N THR A 400 20.59 0.35 -9.01
CA THR A 400 20.18 0.65 -7.63
C THR A 400 20.70 2.00 -7.14
N SER A 401 21.90 2.44 -7.57
CA SER A 401 22.48 3.72 -7.17
C SER A 401 21.67 4.92 -7.67
N ILE A 402 21.13 4.86 -8.89
CA ILE A 402 20.20 5.90 -9.38
C ILE A 402 19.01 6.05 -8.42
N LEU A 403 18.42 4.93 -8.01
CA LEU A 403 17.31 4.93 -7.05
C LEU A 403 17.74 5.45 -5.68
N ALA A 404 18.96 5.13 -5.25
CA ALA A 404 19.54 5.62 -3.99
C ALA A 404 19.76 7.14 -4.02
N PHE A 405 20.27 7.71 -5.11
CA PHE A 405 20.42 9.15 -5.26
C PHE A 405 19.07 9.88 -5.28
N LEU A 406 18.06 9.32 -5.95
CA LEU A 406 16.70 9.85 -5.90
C LEU A 406 16.13 9.81 -4.47
N ALA A 407 16.29 8.69 -3.76
CA ALA A 407 15.86 8.55 -2.37
C ALA A 407 16.60 9.54 -1.44
N LEU A 408 17.89 9.77 -1.67
CA LEU A 408 18.71 10.74 -0.94
C LEU A 408 18.20 12.17 -1.14
N ALA A 409 17.85 12.55 -2.38
CA ALA A 409 17.28 13.86 -2.67
C ALA A 409 15.94 14.08 -1.94
N MET A 410 15.13 13.03 -1.80
CA MET A 410 13.85 13.10 -1.09
C MET A 410 13.98 13.33 0.42
N ILE A 411 15.16 13.14 1.04
CA ILE A 411 15.41 13.48 2.45
C ILE A 411 15.15 14.96 2.73
N ALA A 412 15.32 15.82 1.73
CA ALA A 412 15.02 17.24 1.85
C ALA A 412 13.57 17.51 2.26
N ILE A 413 12.61 16.63 1.90
CA ILE A 413 11.19 16.79 2.20
C ILE A 413 10.90 16.72 3.71
N PRO A 414 11.20 15.63 4.44
CA PRO A 414 10.96 15.59 5.88
C PRO A 414 11.80 16.61 6.66
N VAL A 415 13.01 16.96 6.18
CA VAL A 415 13.81 18.04 6.80
C VAL A 415 13.12 19.39 6.65
N LEU A 416 12.58 19.69 5.47
CA LEU A 416 11.84 20.92 5.20
C LEU A 416 10.56 21.00 6.05
N PHE A 417 9.85 19.89 6.24
CA PHE A 417 8.68 19.84 7.13
C PHE A 417 9.06 19.95 8.60
N TYR A 418 10.19 19.40 9.02
CA TYR A 418 10.68 19.56 10.38
C TYR A 418 11.03 21.02 10.71
N LEU A 419 11.69 21.72 9.80
CA LEU A 419 12.12 23.11 10.02
C LEU A 419 10.98 24.12 9.81
N ASN A 420 10.12 23.89 8.82
CA ASN A 420 9.15 24.89 8.34
C ASN A 420 7.68 24.45 8.48
N GLY A 421 7.38 23.31 9.10
CA GLY A 421 6.04 22.70 9.19
C GLY A 421 4.92 23.68 9.54
N PRO A 422 5.01 24.46 10.64
CA PRO A 422 3.98 25.40 11.02
C PRO A 422 3.72 26.50 9.98
N ARG A 423 4.78 26.99 9.31
CA ARG A 423 4.68 28.03 8.27
C ARG A 423 4.06 27.49 6.98
N LEU A 424 4.33 26.23 6.66
CA LEU A 424 3.77 25.57 5.48
C LEU A 424 2.28 25.27 5.67
N ARG A 425 1.90 24.79 6.87
CA ARG A 425 0.50 24.55 7.23
C ARG A 425 -0.32 25.83 7.30
N ALA A 426 0.24 26.91 7.86
CA ALA A 426 -0.45 28.21 7.94
C ALA A 426 -0.78 28.82 6.55
N ARG A 427 -0.11 28.38 5.48
CA ARG A 427 -0.36 28.83 4.10
C ARG A 427 -1.33 27.91 3.34
N SER A 428 -1.66 26.75 3.88
CA SER A 428 -2.55 25.79 3.24
C SER A 428 -4.01 26.18 3.47
N LYS A 429 -4.81 26.15 2.39
CA LYS A 429 -6.27 26.34 2.46
C LYS A 429 -7.01 25.12 3.01
N PHE A 430 -6.33 23.97 3.12
CA PHE A 430 -6.92 22.67 3.50
C PHE A 430 -6.46 22.19 4.89
N ALA A 431 -5.57 22.93 5.54
CA ALA A 431 -5.04 22.58 6.85
C ALA A 431 -6.09 22.75 7.96
N LEU A 432 -5.98 21.90 9.00
CA LEU A 432 -6.70 22.08 10.26
C LEU A 432 -6.28 23.41 10.90
N GLN A 433 -7.24 24.29 11.13
CA GLN A 433 -7.06 25.49 11.93
C GLN A 433 -7.13 25.07 13.41
N TYR A 434 -6.03 25.25 14.13
CA TYR A 434 -5.92 24.96 15.57
C TYR A 434 -6.19 26.19 16.41
#